data_AF-A0AAN9SP18-F1
#
_entry.id   AF-A0AAN9SP18-F1
#
_cell.length_a   1.000
_cell.length_b   1.000
_cell.length_c   1.000
_cell.angle_alpha   90.00
_cell.angle_beta   90.00
_cell.angle_gamma   90.00
#
_symmetry.space_group_name_H-M   'P 1'
#
loop_
_entity.id
_entity.type
_entity.pdbx_description
1 polymer ?
#
loop_
_entity_poly.entity_id
_entity_poly.type
_entity_poly.pdbx_seq_one_letter_code
_entity_poly.pdbx_strand_id
1 'polypeptide(L)'
;MPSNFLELQNTKVMVRGRFVRKLKLVPTITNLKKQGLVLHQRKFPTPYDDYKGNNLSGLLVEDGNHFEEEEATVGSKQITQVSQVTKMASCNNEYPSLGDFKELCPPGGNHSIILYTTSLRGIRKTFQDCNTVRFLLRSFKIMYHERDVSLHLEFREELWKILGGKVIPPKLFIKGRYIGGVDEVVGLHEMGWLAKFLEGTPTHSTDSPCTGCANIRFAICSNCCGSCKTFSSHRDNNHECFIRCSHCNENGLVKCPVCC
;
A
#
# COMPACT_ATOMS: atom_id res chain seq x y z
N MET A 1 25.56 8.89 -74.84
CA MET A 1 26.17 8.14 -75.97
C MET A 1 27.49 8.84 -76.31
N PRO A 2 28.62 8.17 -76.53
CA PRO A 2 28.88 6.73 -76.44
C PRO A 2 30.15 6.36 -75.63
N SER A 3 30.35 5.04 -75.44
CA SER A 3 31.61 4.27 -75.63
C SER A 3 32.88 4.62 -74.85
N ASN A 4 33.72 3.69 -74.38
CA ASN A 4 33.80 2.23 -74.17
C ASN A 4 35.30 1.95 -73.88
N PHE A 5 35.64 0.71 -73.50
CA PHE A 5 36.99 0.08 -73.44
C PHE A 5 37.83 0.31 -72.16
N LEU A 6 38.01 -0.66 -71.23
CA LEU A 6 38.83 -1.92 -71.28
C LEU A 6 40.28 -1.64 -71.75
N GLU A 7 41.37 -2.16 -71.17
CA GLU A 7 41.63 -3.26 -70.24
C GLU A 7 43.13 -3.23 -69.83
N LEU A 8 43.44 -3.88 -68.70
CA LEU A 8 44.64 -4.70 -68.39
C LEU A 8 46.04 -4.27 -68.89
N GLN A 9 47.02 -4.20 -67.96
CA GLN A 9 47.93 -5.32 -67.63
C GLN A 9 49.04 -4.92 -66.63
N ASN A 10 49.22 -5.80 -65.63
CA ASN A 10 50.48 -6.29 -65.03
C ASN A 10 51.53 -5.31 -64.44
N THR A 11 51.86 -5.49 -63.15
CA THR A 11 53.17 -6.03 -62.69
C THR A 11 53.26 -6.20 -61.15
N LYS A 12 53.19 -7.47 -60.74
CA LYS A 12 53.98 -8.19 -59.73
C LYS A 12 55.05 -7.41 -58.91
N VAL A 13 54.87 -7.33 -57.58
CA VAL A 13 55.96 -7.58 -56.61
C VAL A 13 55.41 -8.34 -55.40
N MET A 14 56.14 -9.41 -55.07
CA MET A 14 55.86 -10.44 -54.08
C MET A 14 57.03 -10.43 -53.10
N VAL A 15 56.80 -10.39 -51.78
CA VAL A 15 57.83 -10.81 -50.80
C VAL A 15 57.19 -11.52 -49.59
N ARG A 16 57.48 -12.83 -49.52
CA ARG A 16 57.58 -13.75 -48.36
C ARG A 16 56.31 -13.99 -47.53
N GLY A 17 55.75 -15.19 -47.37
CA GLY A 17 56.26 -16.55 -47.58
C GLY A 17 56.42 -17.29 -46.24
N ARG A 18 55.50 -18.25 -45.98
CA ARG A 18 55.58 -19.52 -45.19
C ARG A 18 54.23 -19.78 -44.48
N PHE A 19 53.37 -20.63 -45.02
CA PHE A 19 53.24 -22.10 -44.83
C PHE A 19 52.37 -22.54 -43.62
N VAL A 20 51.08 -22.70 -43.92
CA VAL A 20 50.08 -23.75 -43.56
C VAL A 20 50.14 -24.45 -42.18
N ARG A 21 48.98 -24.51 -41.49
CA ARG A 21 48.16 -25.74 -41.32
C ARG A 21 46.83 -25.50 -40.55
N LYS A 22 45.74 -25.97 -41.19
CA LYS A 22 44.46 -26.52 -40.71
C LYS A 22 43.47 -25.65 -39.91
N LEU A 23 42.35 -25.38 -40.59
CA LEU A 23 40.99 -25.26 -40.05
C LEU A 23 40.57 -26.50 -39.25
N LYS A 24 39.86 -26.32 -38.12
CA LYS A 24 38.59 -27.00 -37.77
C LYS A 24 37.77 -26.10 -36.81
N LEU A 25 36.44 -26.21 -36.98
CA LEU A 25 35.32 -25.38 -36.48
C LEU A 25 35.17 -25.20 -34.95
N VAL A 26 34.63 -24.02 -34.58
CA VAL A 26 33.54 -23.60 -33.62
C VAL A 26 33.02 -24.66 -32.59
N PRO A 27 32.49 -24.31 -31.38
CA PRO A 27 31.81 -23.02 -31.11
C PRO A 27 31.80 -22.39 -29.69
N THR A 28 31.41 -21.11 -29.71
CA THR A 28 30.52 -20.37 -28.77
C THR A 28 31.02 -19.72 -27.46
N ILE A 29 30.66 -18.42 -27.37
CA ILE A 29 30.39 -17.49 -26.23
C ILE A 29 31.57 -17.24 -25.26
N THR A 30 31.95 -16.02 -24.89
CA THR A 30 31.14 -14.87 -24.47
C THR A 30 32.04 -13.64 -24.25
N ASN A 31 31.41 -12.45 -24.19
CA ASN A 31 31.87 -11.17 -23.63
C ASN A 31 32.62 -10.21 -24.58
N LEU A 32 32.02 -9.04 -24.87
CA LEU A 32 32.24 -7.83 -24.06
C LEU A 32 31.37 -6.66 -24.55
N LYS A 33 30.71 -6.01 -23.58
CA LYS A 33 30.46 -4.55 -23.46
C LYS A 33 30.01 -3.78 -24.70
N LYS A 34 28.79 -3.26 -24.65
CA LYS A 34 28.55 -1.84 -24.98
C LYS A 34 27.79 -1.15 -23.86
N GLN A 35 28.23 0.09 -23.65
CA GLN A 35 27.87 1.01 -22.59
C GLN A 35 26.38 1.36 -22.63
N GLY A 36 25.72 1.31 -21.47
CA GLY A 36 24.41 1.89 -21.25
C GLY A 36 24.55 3.08 -20.31
N LEU A 37 24.01 4.22 -20.74
CA LEU A 37 23.78 5.40 -19.93
C LEU A 37 23.02 5.03 -18.64
N VAL A 38 23.62 5.31 -17.49
CA VAL A 38 22.98 5.12 -16.19
C VAL A 38 22.08 6.33 -15.93
N LEU A 39 20.78 6.20 -16.22
CA LEU A 39 19.78 7.00 -15.54
C LEU A 39 19.80 6.60 -14.06
N HIS A 40 20.05 7.57 -13.20
CA HIS A 40 20.07 7.40 -11.75
C HIS A 40 18.64 7.09 -11.27
N GLN A 41 18.23 5.82 -11.30
CA GLN A 41 17.10 5.34 -10.51
C GLN A 41 17.46 5.56 -9.05
N ARG A 42 16.85 6.56 -8.41
CA ARG A 42 16.80 6.65 -6.95
C ARG A 42 16.08 5.39 -6.46
N LYS A 43 16.85 4.37 -6.09
CA LYS A 43 16.35 3.23 -5.31
C LYS A 43 15.90 3.79 -3.96
N PHE A 44 14.59 3.76 -3.71
CA PHE A 44 14.06 4.04 -2.39
C PHE A 44 14.47 2.89 -1.45
N PRO A 45 14.86 3.17 -0.19
CA PRO A 45 15.14 2.13 0.78
C PRO A 45 13.90 1.24 0.98
N THR A 46 14.11 -0.07 0.97
CA THR A 46 13.07 -1.03 1.36
C THR A 46 12.71 -0.85 2.83
N PRO A 47 11.45 -1.10 3.26
CA PRO A 47 10.94 -0.69 4.59
C PRO A 47 11.47 -1.49 5.79
N TYR A 48 12.54 -2.26 5.61
CA TYR A 48 13.16 -3.03 6.68
C TYR A 48 14.45 -2.33 7.06
N ASP A 49 14.38 -1.49 8.07
CA ASP A 49 15.31 -1.45 9.20
C ASP A 49 14.73 -0.54 10.31
N ASP A 50 14.90 -0.98 11.56
CA ASP A 50 14.55 -0.35 12.84
C ASP A 50 13.10 -0.41 13.37
N TYR A 51 12.78 -1.57 13.98
CA TYR A 51 12.18 -1.59 15.32
C TYR A 51 12.86 -2.71 16.14
N LYS A 52 13.95 -2.36 16.81
CA LYS A 52 14.66 -3.25 17.73
C LYS A 52 14.26 -2.91 19.17
N GLY A 53 13.55 -3.87 19.81
CA GLY A 53 13.56 -4.10 21.26
C GLY A 53 12.58 -3.28 22.11
N ASN A 54 11.56 -3.95 22.62
CA ASN A 54 11.52 -4.23 24.07
C ASN A 54 10.72 -5.51 24.34
N ASN A 55 11.36 -6.40 25.10
CA ASN A 55 10.83 -7.68 25.56
C ASN A 55 9.63 -7.45 26.49
N LEU A 56 8.53 -8.14 26.24
CA LEU A 56 7.68 -8.63 27.32
C LEU A 56 7.17 -10.01 26.96
N SER A 57 7.75 -10.98 27.65
CA SER A 57 7.38 -12.38 27.67
C SER A 57 5.99 -12.58 28.27
N GLY A 58 5.22 -13.49 27.67
CA GLY A 58 4.25 -14.31 28.38
C GLY A 58 2.81 -13.79 28.37
N LEU A 59 2.01 -14.35 27.46
CA LEU A 59 0.69 -14.93 27.74
C LEU A 59 0.21 -15.60 26.45
N LEU A 60 0.64 -16.85 26.27
CA LEU A 60 -0.06 -17.78 25.40
C LEU A 60 -1.37 -18.13 26.13
N VAL A 61 -2.49 -17.67 25.58
CA VAL A 61 -3.78 -18.30 25.81
C VAL A 61 -4.10 -19.03 24.52
N GLU A 62 -3.89 -20.33 24.54
CA GLU A 62 -4.41 -21.21 23.49
C GLU A 62 -5.90 -21.32 23.70
N ASP A 63 -6.68 -20.72 22.81
CA ASP A 63 -8.04 -21.13 22.55
C ASP A 63 -8.19 -21.31 21.04
N GLY A 64 -8.22 -22.58 20.65
CA GLY A 64 -8.43 -23.02 19.28
C GLY A 64 -9.82 -22.66 18.81
N ASN A 65 -9.91 -21.58 18.03
CA ASN A 65 -10.98 -21.42 17.06
C ASN A 65 -10.36 -21.55 15.68
N HIS A 66 -10.62 -22.71 15.09
CA HIS A 66 -10.36 -23.09 13.72
C HIS A 66 -11.05 -22.05 12.80
N PHE A 67 -10.32 -21.02 12.39
CA PHE A 67 -10.75 -20.16 11.29
C PHE A 67 -10.41 -20.93 10.02
N GLU A 68 -11.41 -21.67 9.52
CA GLU A 68 -11.33 -22.30 8.21
C GLU A 68 -11.05 -21.22 7.17
N GLU A 69 -9.98 -21.43 6.40
CA GLU A 69 -9.64 -20.70 5.20
C GLU A 69 -10.75 -20.90 4.17
N GLU A 70 -11.69 -19.96 4.09
CA GLU A 70 -12.33 -19.69 2.81
C GLU A 70 -11.40 -18.76 2.01
N GLU A 71 -10.53 -19.38 1.22
CA GLU A 71 -10.05 -18.83 -0.04
C GLU A 71 -11.27 -18.45 -0.89
N ALA A 72 -11.74 -17.22 -0.69
CA ALA A 72 -12.75 -16.62 -1.53
C ALA A 72 -12.10 -16.36 -2.91
N THR A 73 -12.11 -17.39 -3.74
CA THR A 73 -11.97 -17.30 -5.19
C THR A 73 -13.20 -16.56 -5.74
N VAL A 74 -13.29 -15.26 -5.43
CA VAL A 74 -14.28 -14.37 -6.04
C VAL A 74 -13.75 -14.03 -7.42
N GLY A 75 -14.40 -14.61 -8.42
CA GLY A 75 -14.10 -14.46 -9.82
C GLY A 75 -13.79 -13.02 -10.22
N SER A 76 -12.64 -12.88 -10.86
CA SER A 76 -12.18 -11.70 -11.59
C SER A 76 -13.20 -11.23 -12.63
N LYS A 77 -14.18 -10.43 -12.23
CA LYS A 77 -14.98 -9.57 -13.12
C LYS A 77 -15.31 -8.22 -12.47
N GLN A 78 -14.33 -7.60 -11.82
CA GLN A 78 -14.25 -6.14 -11.79
C GLN A 78 -12.88 -5.78 -12.32
N ILE A 79 -12.84 -5.45 -13.61
CA ILE A 79 -11.73 -4.66 -14.15
C ILE A 79 -11.74 -3.37 -13.32
N THR A 80 -10.76 -3.20 -12.45
CA THR A 80 -10.69 -2.08 -11.51
C THR A 80 -10.82 -0.77 -12.29
N GLN A 81 -11.77 0.10 -11.91
CA GLN A 81 -11.99 1.39 -12.57
C GLN A 81 -10.71 2.23 -12.67
N VAL A 82 -9.80 2.10 -11.70
CA VAL A 82 -8.46 2.72 -11.76
C VAL A 82 -7.66 2.24 -12.96
N SER A 83 -7.72 0.95 -13.30
CA SER A 83 -7.04 0.38 -14.48
C SER A 83 -7.63 0.89 -15.80
N GLN A 84 -8.91 1.31 -15.82
CA GLN A 84 -9.54 1.94 -17.00
C GLN A 84 -9.20 3.42 -17.07
N VAL A 85 -9.31 4.15 -15.95
CA VAL A 85 -8.97 5.57 -15.83
C VAL A 85 -7.50 5.82 -16.17
N THR A 86 -6.59 4.97 -15.67
CA THR A 86 -5.16 5.07 -15.94
C THR A 86 -4.79 4.69 -17.38
N LYS A 87 -5.47 3.69 -17.97
CA LYS A 87 -5.29 3.34 -19.40
C LYS A 87 -5.78 4.44 -20.34
N MET A 88 -6.93 5.07 -20.05
CA MET A 88 -7.49 6.16 -20.85
C MET A 88 -6.70 7.46 -20.70
N ALA A 89 -6.19 7.76 -19.50
CA ALA A 89 -5.29 8.89 -19.27
C ALA A 89 -3.95 8.73 -20.01
N SER A 90 -3.38 7.52 -19.99
CA SER A 90 -2.09 7.24 -20.62
C SER A 90 -2.10 7.35 -22.14
N CYS A 91 -3.25 7.19 -22.82
CA CYS A 91 -3.31 7.33 -24.28
C CYS A 91 -3.52 8.77 -24.75
N ASN A 92 -4.02 9.66 -23.87
CA ASN A 92 -4.32 11.05 -24.22
C ASN A 92 -3.29 12.06 -23.67
N ASN A 93 -2.27 11.60 -22.92
CA ASN A 93 -1.34 12.47 -22.20
C ASN A 93 -2.04 13.43 -21.21
N GLU A 94 -3.28 13.11 -20.84
CA GLU A 94 -4.07 13.85 -19.86
C GLU A 94 -3.95 13.18 -18.50
N TYR A 95 -3.79 13.99 -17.45
CA TYR A 95 -3.84 13.50 -16.08
C TYR A 95 -5.30 13.21 -15.70
N PRO A 96 -5.59 12.07 -15.05
CA PRO A 96 -6.93 11.86 -14.52
C PRO A 96 -7.20 12.88 -13.43
N SER A 97 -8.39 13.46 -13.44
CA SER A 97 -8.88 14.33 -12.40
C SER A 97 -9.39 13.48 -11.23
N LEU A 98 -9.45 14.08 -10.05
CA LEU A 98 -10.06 13.43 -8.88
C LEU A 98 -11.56 13.12 -9.11
N GLY A 99 -12.21 13.85 -10.03
CA GLY A 99 -13.62 13.64 -10.42
C GLY A 99 -13.87 12.35 -11.20
N ASP A 100 -12.84 11.78 -11.84
CA ASP A 100 -12.95 10.54 -12.61
C ASP A 100 -13.10 9.30 -11.73
N PHE A 101 -12.85 9.45 -10.43
CA PHE A 101 -12.99 8.39 -9.44
C PHE A 101 -14.42 8.32 -8.90
N LYS A 102 -14.85 7.11 -8.54
CA LYS A 102 -16.19 6.86 -8.01
C LYS A 102 -16.41 7.66 -6.73
N GLU A 103 -17.52 8.39 -6.69
CA GLU A 103 -17.97 9.10 -5.49
C GLU A 103 -18.51 8.09 -4.49
N LEU A 104 -17.77 7.91 -3.41
CA LEU A 104 -18.07 7.00 -2.31
C LEU A 104 -17.58 7.66 -1.05
N CYS A 105 -18.43 8.50 -0.46
CA CYS A 105 -17.97 9.34 0.63
C CYS A 105 -18.18 8.66 1.99
N PRO A 106 -17.10 8.27 2.70
CA PRO A 106 -17.22 7.87 4.09
C PRO A 106 -17.73 9.05 4.95
N PRO A 107 -18.40 8.77 6.08
CA PRO A 107 -18.83 9.79 7.04
C PRO A 107 -17.67 10.73 7.41
N GLY A 108 -17.82 12.04 7.20
CA GLY A 108 -16.75 13.02 7.44
C GLY A 108 -15.62 13.04 6.38
N GLY A 109 -15.82 12.36 5.25
CA GLY A 109 -14.84 12.22 4.16
C GLY A 109 -14.85 13.30 3.10
N ASN A 110 -15.84 14.21 3.07
CA ASN A 110 -16.05 15.14 1.94
C ASN A 110 -14.84 16.03 1.66
N HIS A 111 -14.12 16.44 2.71
CA HIS A 111 -12.98 17.36 2.63
C HIS A 111 -11.72 16.78 3.27
N SER A 112 -11.71 15.48 3.55
CA SER A 112 -10.63 14.82 4.26
C SER A 112 -10.11 13.61 3.49
N ILE A 113 -8.91 13.18 3.85
CA ILE A 113 -8.33 11.93 3.38
C ILE A 113 -8.60 10.89 4.43
N ILE A 114 -9.22 9.78 4.04
CA ILE A 114 -9.57 8.68 4.92
C ILE A 114 -8.89 7.42 4.42
N LEU A 115 -8.05 6.82 5.28
CA LEU A 115 -7.40 5.55 5.02
C LEU A 115 -7.98 4.52 5.97
N TYR A 116 -8.62 3.49 5.42
CA TYR A 116 -8.98 2.30 6.19
C TYR A 116 -7.79 1.35 6.20
N THR A 117 -7.40 0.89 7.39
CA THR A 117 -6.29 -0.03 7.60
C THR A 117 -6.68 -1.15 8.56
N THR A 118 -5.76 -2.09 8.78
CA THR A 118 -5.78 -3.00 9.92
C THR A 118 -4.40 -3.04 10.57
N SER A 119 -4.36 -3.11 11.89
CA SER A 119 -3.12 -3.35 12.66
C SER A 119 -2.89 -4.83 12.98
N LEU A 120 -3.88 -5.70 12.71
CA LEU A 120 -3.72 -7.14 12.87
C LEU A 120 -2.64 -7.68 11.95
N ARG A 121 -1.81 -8.57 12.49
CA ARG A 121 -0.68 -9.20 11.78
C ARG A 121 -0.98 -10.61 11.29
N GLY A 122 -2.21 -11.09 11.45
CA GLY A 122 -2.61 -12.45 11.06
C GLY A 122 -2.41 -12.72 9.57
N ILE A 123 -2.77 -11.75 8.71
CA ILE A 123 -2.51 -11.83 7.27
C ILE A 123 -1.32 -10.94 6.95
N ARG A 124 -0.14 -11.55 6.79
CA ARG A 124 1.13 -10.84 6.60
C ARG A 124 1.09 -9.90 5.39
N LYS A 125 0.49 -10.33 4.28
CA LYS A 125 0.32 -9.50 3.07
C LYS A 125 -0.51 -8.25 3.36
N THR A 126 -1.69 -8.39 3.93
CA THR A 126 -2.57 -7.25 4.29
C THR A 126 -1.89 -6.26 5.23
N PHE A 127 -1.16 -6.76 6.23
CA PHE A 127 -0.41 -5.91 7.16
C PHE A 127 0.67 -5.10 6.45
N GLN A 128 1.43 -5.74 5.53
CA GLN A 128 2.44 -5.07 4.72
C GLN A 128 1.80 -4.05 3.77
N ASP A 129 0.74 -4.42 3.07
CA ASP A 129 0.01 -3.56 2.14
C ASP A 129 -0.52 -2.29 2.86
N CYS A 130 -1.06 -2.44 4.07
CA CYS A 130 -1.46 -1.30 4.90
C CYS A 130 -0.26 -0.41 5.26
N ASN A 131 0.88 -0.99 5.66
CA ASN A 131 2.08 -0.22 6.00
C ASN A 131 2.66 0.53 4.80
N THR A 132 2.61 -0.05 3.60
CA THR A 132 3.04 0.61 2.36
C THR A 132 2.25 1.89 2.14
N VAL A 133 0.91 1.84 2.20
CA VAL A 133 0.07 3.03 2.02
C VAL A 133 0.28 4.05 3.14
N ARG A 134 0.40 3.61 4.41
CA ARG A 134 0.74 4.51 5.53
C ARG A 134 2.06 5.23 5.29
N PHE A 135 3.09 4.51 4.87
CA PHE A 135 4.41 5.08 4.58
C PHE A 135 4.34 6.13 3.47
N LEU A 136 3.61 5.82 2.39
CA LEU A 136 3.41 6.77 1.28
C LEU A 136 2.75 8.07 1.77
N LEU A 137 1.61 7.99 2.44
CA LEU A 137 0.91 9.19 2.94
C LEU A 137 1.76 10.00 3.94
N ARG A 138 2.51 9.31 4.82
CA ARG A 138 3.46 9.97 5.73
C ARG A 138 4.58 10.68 5.00
N SER A 139 5.10 10.11 3.91
CA SER A 139 6.17 10.74 3.13
C SER A 139 5.73 12.06 2.46
N PHE A 140 4.44 12.20 2.13
CA PHE A 140 3.84 13.45 1.68
C PHE A 140 3.59 14.47 2.79
N LYS A 141 3.77 14.09 4.07
CA LYS A 141 3.54 14.93 5.25
C LYS A 141 2.14 15.55 5.32
N ILE A 142 1.14 14.87 4.78
CA ILE A 142 -0.24 15.34 4.75
C ILE A 142 -1.03 14.87 5.98
N MET A 143 -2.05 15.63 6.35
CA MET A 143 -3.03 15.19 7.33
C MET A 143 -4.03 14.21 6.69
N TYR A 144 -4.21 13.06 7.34
CA TYR A 144 -5.22 12.07 6.98
C TYR A 144 -5.79 11.40 8.24
N HIS A 145 -7.01 10.87 8.11
CA HIS A 145 -7.66 10.09 9.16
C HIS A 145 -7.47 8.61 8.90
N GLU A 146 -6.81 7.93 9.83
CA GLU A 146 -6.68 6.48 9.80
C GLU A 146 -7.87 5.84 10.54
N ARG A 147 -8.55 4.90 9.88
CA ARG A 147 -9.65 4.09 10.43
C ARG A 147 -9.22 2.65 10.47
N ASP A 148 -8.80 2.19 11.64
CA ASP A 148 -8.40 0.80 11.83
C ASP A 148 -9.64 -0.07 12.05
N VAL A 149 -9.95 -0.93 11.08
CA VAL A 149 -11.14 -1.81 11.10
C VAL A 149 -11.03 -2.94 12.13
N SER A 150 -9.83 -3.17 12.69
CA SER A 150 -9.62 -4.13 13.77
C SER A 150 -9.81 -3.52 15.15
N LEU A 151 -9.68 -2.19 15.28
CA LEU A 151 -9.85 -1.49 16.55
C LEU A 151 -11.29 -1.01 16.77
N HIS A 152 -12.07 -0.85 15.69
CA HIS A 152 -13.46 -0.44 15.76
C HIS A 152 -14.34 -1.09 14.68
N LEU A 153 -15.35 -1.82 15.13
CA LEU A 153 -16.28 -2.59 14.32
C LEU A 153 -17.15 -1.70 13.42
N GLU A 154 -17.53 -0.50 13.89
CA GLU A 154 -18.27 0.46 13.08
C GLU A 154 -17.47 0.90 11.84
N PHE A 155 -16.14 1.05 11.94
CA PHE A 155 -15.31 1.35 10.76
C PHE A 155 -15.30 0.19 9.76
N ARG A 156 -15.35 -1.05 10.24
CA ARG A 156 -15.45 -2.24 9.38
C ARG A 156 -16.79 -2.28 8.65
N GLU A 157 -17.87 -2.13 9.38
CA GLU A 157 -19.24 -2.14 8.83
C GLU A 157 -19.47 -1.00 7.86
N GLU A 158 -19.00 0.20 8.22
CA GLU A 158 -19.02 1.38 7.37
C GLU A 158 -18.28 1.14 6.05
N LEU A 159 -17.06 0.60 6.11
CA LEU A 159 -16.28 0.29 4.90
C LEU A 159 -17.00 -0.71 4.00
N TRP A 160 -17.54 -1.78 4.59
CA TRP A 160 -18.29 -2.80 3.83
C TRP A 160 -19.56 -2.23 3.22
N LYS A 161 -20.27 -1.35 3.93
CA LYS A 161 -21.47 -0.67 3.43
C LYS A 161 -21.15 0.24 2.25
N ILE A 162 -20.07 1.02 2.33
CA ILE A 162 -19.65 1.94 1.26
C ILE A 162 -19.26 1.18 -0.01
N LEU A 163 -18.55 0.06 0.12
CA LEU A 163 -18.06 -0.73 -1.01
C LEU A 163 -19.02 -1.83 -1.46
N GLY A 164 -20.14 -2.02 -0.75
CA GLY A 164 -21.19 -2.98 -1.10
C GLY A 164 -20.81 -4.44 -0.86
N GLY A 165 -19.87 -4.72 0.03
CA GLY A 165 -19.43 -6.07 0.32
C GLY A 165 -18.24 -6.14 1.28
N LYS A 166 -17.87 -7.38 1.67
CA LYS A 166 -16.66 -7.62 2.46
C LYS A 166 -15.45 -7.24 1.63
N VAL A 167 -14.63 -6.34 2.16
CA VAL A 167 -13.38 -5.91 1.52
C VAL A 167 -12.20 -6.02 2.47
N ILE A 168 -11.02 -6.19 1.90
CA ILE A 168 -9.76 -6.30 2.62
C ILE A 168 -9.04 -4.93 2.57
N PRO A 169 -8.62 -4.37 3.72
CA PRO A 169 -7.76 -3.18 3.76
C PRO A 169 -6.39 -3.39 3.07
N PRO A 170 -5.67 -2.33 2.67
CA PRO A 170 -6.03 -0.92 2.81
C PRO A 170 -7.05 -0.47 1.78
N LYS A 171 -7.80 0.60 2.12
CA LYS A 171 -8.71 1.31 1.19
C LYS A 171 -8.58 2.81 1.42
N LEU A 172 -8.23 3.55 0.37
CA LEU A 172 -7.98 4.99 0.43
C LEU A 172 -9.13 5.78 -0.22
N PHE A 173 -9.55 6.82 0.48
CA PHE A 173 -10.52 7.81 0.03
C PHE A 173 -9.93 9.22 0.14
N ILE A 174 -10.11 10.03 -0.90
CA ILE A 174 -9.65 11.43 -0.92
C ILE A 174 -10.86 12.30 -1.26
N LYS A 175 -11.24 13.22 -0.35
CA LYS A 175 -12.33 14.19 -0.57
C LYS A 175 -13.61 13.52 -1.10
N GLY A 176 -14.00 12.41 -0.46
CA GLY A 176 -15.19 11.62 -0.80
C GLY A 176 -15.08 10.71 -2.04
N ARG A 177 -13.91 10.62 -2.67
CA ARG A 177 -13.67 9.78 -3.85
C ARG A 177 -12.90 8.53 -3.48
N TYR A 178 -13.33 7.37 -3.98
CA TYR A 178 -12.64 6.11 -3.77
C TYR A 178 -11.46 5.96 -4.72
N ILE A 179 -10.25 5.90 -4.16
CA ILE A 179 -9.01 5.82 -4.94
C ILE A 179 -8.63 4.37 -5.22
N GLY A 180 -8.76 3.48 -4.23
CA GLY A 180 -8.41 2.07 -4.41
C GLY A 180 -7.75 1.44 -3.19
N GLY A 181 -7.16 0.27 -3.41
CA GLY A 181 -6.30 -0.44 -2.47
C GLY A 181 -4.81 -0.11 -2.67
N VAL A 182 -3.94 -1.00 -2.22
CA VAL A 182 -2.49 -0.79 -2.26
C VAL A 182 -1.97 -0.65 -3.69
N ASP A 183 -2.37 -1.53 -4.60
CA ASP A 183 -1.83 -1.58 -5.96
C ASP A 183 -2.22 -0.33 -6.76
N GLU A 184 -3.48 0.11 -6.61
CA GLU A 184 -3.96 1.32 -7.26
C GLU A 184 -3.25 2.58 -6.72
N VAL A 185 -3.08 2.68 -5.40
CA VAL A 185 -2.42 3.83 -4.78
C VAL A 185 -0.93 3.89 -5.13
N VAL A 186 -0.24 2.74 -5.12
CA VAL A 186 1.16 2.64 -5.53
C VAL A 186 1.31 3.00 -7.00
N GLY A 187 0.46 2.48 -7.89
CA GLY A 187 0.49 2.84 -9.31
C GLY A 187 0.30 4.34 -9.54
N LEU A 188 -0.67 4.97 -8.85
CA LEU A 188 -0.87 6.42 -8.92
C LEU A 188 0.32 7.22 -8.38
N HIS A 189 1.04 6.69 -7.39
CA HIS A 189 2.27 7.28 -6.88
C HIS A 189 3.40 7.21 -7.91
N GLU A 190 3.60 6.05 -8.52
CA GLU A 190 4.65 5.82 -9.54
C GLU A 190 4.45 6.71 -10.78
N MET A 191 3.20 6.98 -11.15
CA MET A 191 2.86 7.91 -12.24
C MET A 191 2.93 9.40 -11.82
N GLY A 192 3.15 9.70 -10.54
CA GLY A 192 3.20 11.06 -9.99
C GLY A 192 1.84 11.74 -9.81
N TRP A 193 0.73 11.05 -10.09
CA TRP A 193 -0.62 11.61 -10.00
C TRP A 193 -1.14 11.69 -8.57
N LEU A 194 -0.71 10.78 -7.70
CA LEU A 194 -1.12 10.81 -6.29
C LEU A 194 -0.77 12.16 -5.65
N ALA A 195 0.42 12.70 -5.90
CA ALA A 195 0.83 14.00 -5.37
C ALA A 195 -0.16 15.12 -5.74
N LYS A 196 -0.68 15.10 -6.98
CA LYS A 196 -1.66 16.07 -7.48
C LYS A 196 -2.99 15.98 -6.75
N PHE A 197 -3.47 14.78 -6.47
CA PHE A 197 -4.72 14.60 -5.71
C PHE A 197 -4.63 15.07 -4.27
N LEU A 198 -3.42 15.07 -3.71
CA LEU A 198 -3.14 15.51 -2.35
C LEU A 198 -2.87 17.02 -2.25
N GLU A 199 -2.78 17.73 -3.39
CA GLU A 199 -2.57 19.18 -3.38
C GLU A 199 -3.69 19.93 -2.63
N GLY A 200 -3.28 20.94 -1.87
CA GLY A 200 -4.16 21.73 -1.00
C GLY A 200 -4.60 21.02 0.29
N THR A 201 -4.10 19.82 0.58
CA THR A 201 -4.35 19.17 1.87
C THR A 201 -3.48 19.81 2.96
N PRO A 202 -4.03 20.07 4.16
CA PRO A 202 -3.24 20.53 5.30
C PRO A 202 -2.04 19.60 5.56
N THR A 203 -0.88 20.20 5.77
CA THR A 203 0.36 19.48 6.10
C THR A 203 0.42 19.23 7.60
N HIS A 204 0.90 18.06 8.00
CA HIS A 204 1.21 17.74 9.39
C HIS A 204 2.57 18.36 9.75
N SER A 205 2.57 19.31 10.68
CA SER A 205 3.78 20.09 11.03
C SER A 205 4.78 19.35 11.92
N THR A 206 4.36 18.26 12.57
CA THR A 206 5.18 17.54 13.55
C THR A 206 5.16 16.04 13.32
N ASP A 207 6.28 15.42 12.95
CA ASP A 207 6.37 13.96 12.78
C ASP A 207 6.31 13.17 14.11
N SER A 208 6.07 13.86 15.23
CA SER A 208 6.00 13.24 16.56
C SER A 208 4.72 12.41 16.72
N PRO A 209 4.82 11.15 17.17
CA PRO A 209 3.65 10.38 17.59
C PRO A 209 2.87 11.07 18.71
N CYS A 210 1.54 10.92 18.71
CA CYS A 210 0.70 11.36 19.80
C CYS A 210 1.17 10.75 21.13
N THR A 211 1.38 11.58 22.14
CA THR A 211 1.85 11.14 23.47
C THR A 211 0.84 10.24 24.20
N GLY A 212 -0.44 10.32 23.85
CA GLY A 212 -1.49 9.51 24.46
C GLY A 212 -1.72 8.15 23.79
N CYS A 213 -1.66 8.07 22.45
CA CYS A 213 -2.02 6.85 21.71
C CYS A 213 -1.00 6.37 20.68
N ALA A 214 0.17 7.01 20.58
CA ALA A 214 1.19 6.68 19.57
C ALA A 214 0.63 6.61 18.14
N ASN A 215 -0.31 7.50 17.81
CA ASN A 215 -1.02 7.61 16.53
C ASN A 215 -1.99 6.47 16.17
N ILE A 216 -2.34 5.56 17.08
CA ILE A 216 -3.37 4.52 16.82
C ILE A 216 -4.81 5.05 16.97
N ARG A 217 -4.98 6.32 17.37
CA ARG A 217 -6.26 7.05 17.52
C ARG A 217 -7.21 6.53 18.61
N PHE A 218 -6.85 5.45 19.29
CA PHE A 218 -7.61 4.87 20.40
C PHE A 218 -6.77 4.77 21.66
N ALA A 219 -7.44 4.80 22.82
CA ALA A 219 -6.87 4.57 24.13
C ALA A 219 -7.72 3.54 24.89
N ILE A 220 -7.12 2.85 25.86
CA ILE A 220 -7.83 1.91 26.73
C ILE A 220 -8.86 2.70 27.57
N CYS A 221 -10.08 2.20 27.66
CA CYS A 221 -11.13 2.82 28.46
C CYS A 221 -10.77 2.78 29.95
N SER A 222 -10.70 3.95 30.59
CA SER A 222 -10.40 4.06 32.03
C SER A 222 -11.57 3.60 32.92
N ASN A 223 -12.80 3.60 32.42
CA ASN A 223 -13.98 3.23 33.20
C ASN A 223 -14.10 1.70 33.41
N CYS A 224 -13.70 0.91 32.41
CA CYS A 224 -13.74 -0.55 32.48
C CYS A 224 -12.35 -1.20 32.38
N CYS A 225 -11.29 -0.42 32.33
CA CYS A 225 -9.91 -0.86 32.12
C CYS A 225 -9.74 -1.78 30.88
N GLY A 226 -10.51 -1.54 29.83
CA GLY A 226 -10.52 -2.36 28.60
C GLY A 226 -11.35 -3.64 28.67
N SER A 227 -11.92 -4.01 29.82
CA SER A 227 -12.69 -5.26 29.99
C SER A 227 -14.07 -5.24 29.31
N CYS A 228 -14.54 -4.08 28.87
CA CYS A 228 -15.92 -3.82 28.45
C CYS A 228 -16.99 -4.09 29.51
N LYS A 229 -16.62 -4.34 30.78
CA LYS A 229 -17.55 -4.69 31.86
C LYS A 229 -17.43 -3.70 33.03
N THR A 230 -18.56 -3.35 33.63
CA THR A 230 -18.65 -2.53 34.84
C THR A 230 -19.65 -3.12 35.82
N PHE A 231 -19.47 -2.90 37.12
CA PHE A 231 -20.34 -3.47 38.15
C PHE A 231 -21.65 -2.69 38.27
N SER A 232 -22.78 -3.37 38.21
CA SER A 232 -24.09 -2.81 38.54
C SER A 232 -24.33 -2.92 40.05
N SER A 233 -24.62 -1.80 40.70
CA SER A 233 -24.87 -1.76 42.15
C SER A 233 -26.22 -2.38 42.57
N HIS A 234 -27.02 -2.89 41.64
CA HIS A 234 -28.30 -3.54 41.93
C HIS A 234 -28.08 -4.98 42.42
N ARG A 235 -28.08 -5.15 43.74
CA ARG A 235 -27.97 -6.43 44.45
C ARG A 235 -29.32 -7.14 44.52
N ASP A 236 -29.70 -7.85 43.46
CA ASP A 236 -30.76 -8.86 43.57
C ASP A 236 -30.25 -10.19 43.00
N ASN A 237 -29.92 -11.10 43.92
CA ASN A 237 -29.87 -12.55 43.76
C ASN A 237 -29.08 -13.13 42.56
N ASN A 238 -27.81 -13.43 42.84
CA ASN A 238 -27.06 -14.58 42.32
C ASN A 238 -26.87 -14.77 40.80
N HIS A 239 -26.97 -13.71 40.00
CA HIS A 239 -26.49 -13.69 38.61
C HIS A 239 -25.48 -12.57 38.38
N GLU A 240 -24.49 -12.81 37.52
CA GLU A 240 -23.36 -11.92 37.23
C GLU A 240 -23.77 -10.44 37.14
N CYS A 241 -23.31 -9.62 38.10
CA CYS A 241 -23.69 -8.20 38.20
C CYS A 241 -22.93 -7.29 37.22
N PHE A 242 -22.41 -7.81 36.11
CA PHE A 242 -21.62 -7.04 35.16
C PHE A 242 -22.48 -6.55 34.00
N ILE A 243 -22.49 -5.24 33.78
CA ILE A 243 -23.10 -4.62 32.60
C ILE A 243 -22.02 -4.20 31.62
N ARG A 244 -22.39 -4.10 30.33
CA ARG A 244 -21.50 -3.58 29.30
C ARG A 244 -21.18 -2.11 29.57
N CYS A 245 -19.90 -1.76 29.54
CA CYS A 245 -19.44 -0.38 29.68
C CYS A 245 -20.03 0.49 28.55
N SER A 246 -20.72 1.57 28.91
CA SER A 246 -21.33 2.51 27.95
C SER A 246 -20.35 3.51 27.34
N HIS A 247 -19.12 3.57 27.86
CA HIS A 247 -18.13 4.58 27.46
C HIS A 247 -17.16 4.10 26.38
N CYS A 248 -17.11 2.80 26.09
CA CYS A 248 -16.13 2.23 25.17
C CYS A 248 -16.78 1.40 24.07
N ASN A 249 -16.02 1.19 23.01
CA ASN A 249 -16.41 0.30 21.93
C ASN A 249 -16.29 -1.19 22.36
N GLU A 250 -16.56 -2.09 21.42
CA GLU A 250 -16.47 -3.55 21.59
C GLU A 250 -15.12 -4.09 22.06
N ASN A 251 -14.03 -3.33 21.86
CA ASN A 251 -12.68 -3.71 22.25
C ASN A 251 -12.23 -3.04 23.56
N GLY A 252 -13.12 -2.34 24.25
CA GLY A 252 -12.77 -1.64 25.49
C GLY A 252 -11.98 -0.37 25.22
N LEU A 253 -12.08 0.19 24.01
CA LEU A 253 -11.34 1.35 23.56
C LEU A 253 -12.22 2.60 23.48
N VAL A 254 -11.60 3.75 23.69
CA VAL A 254 -12.18 5.08 23.50
C VAL A 254 -11.32 5.86 22.51
N LYS A 255 -11.90 6.85 21.82
CA LYS A 255 -11.13 7.77 20.98
C LYS A 255 -10.07 8.48 21.84
N CYS A 256 -8.87 8.67 21.30
CA CYS A 256 -7.79 9.30 22.03
C CYS A 256 -8.14 10.77 22.35
N PRO A 257 -8.18 11.19 23.62
CA PRO A 257 -8.57 12.56 23.99
C PRO A 257 -7.54 13.63 23.60
N VAL A 258 -6.34 13.22 23.15
CA VAL A 258 -5.25 14.12 22.79
C VAL A 258 -5.26 14.48 21.29
N CYS A 259 -5.72 13.57 20.43
CA CYS A 259 -5.54 13.72 18.98
C CYS A 259 -6.76 13.31 18.12
N CYS A 260 -7.94 13.18 18.72
CA CYS A 260 -9.19 12.83 18.05
C CYS A 260 -10.30 13.83 18.30
#